data_AF-A0A7S0IEB8-F1
#
_entry.id   AF-A0A7S0IEB8-F1
#
_cell.length_a   1.000
_cell.length_b   1.000
_cell.length_c   1.000
_cell.angle_alpha   90.00
_cell.angle_beta   90.00
_cell.angle_gamma   90.00
#
_symmetry.space_group_name_H-M   'P 1'
#
loop_
_entity.id
_entity.type
_entity.pdbx_description
1 polymer ?
#
loop_
_entity_poly.entity_id
_entity_poly.type
_entity_poly.pdbx_seq_one_letter_code
_entity_poly.pdbx_strand_id
1 'polypeptide(L)'
;FTTTASEREREQAQRDQIRAQQARVETVEKYSGLRIKNRVVAGMVVEDRFADLRFHRLKDLRHTVTGRWATAGVLVEKSLKSSSNGGGYSVWKLSDLGRDDACISVFLFGQAHTDNWREPEGTIWSVVDARLNESRGDRDGGRPSAAVDGKDPRALWKLGTSADFGRCRGVRRDGNNCTMHVNRSLGEYCSYHASAALRAFTRSDRMNVGVRRAPKFTVNGKTVMGTRGGNGATPS
;
A
#
# COMPACT_ATOMS: atom_id res chain seq x y z
N PHE A 1 18.65 39.28 -30.47
CA PHE A 1 18.48 37.85 -30.77
C PHE A 1 18.60 37.07 -29.47
N THR A 2 17.47 36.74 -28.83
CA THR A 2 17.47 35.76 -27.73
C THR A 2 17.92 34.43 -28.31
N THR A 3 18.95 33.83 -27.73
CA THR A 3 19.47 32.55 -28.20
C THR A 3 18.42 31.48 -27.93
N THR A 4 18.29 30.51 -28.83
CA THR A 4 17.38 29.36 -28.69
C THR A 4 17.59 28.58 -27.39
N ALA A 5 18.76 28.69 -26.77
CA ALA A 5 19.06 28.17 -25.43
C ALA A 5 18.26 28.87 -24.32
N SER A 6 18.18 30.20 -24.35
CA SER A 6 17.45 31.01 -23.36
C SER A 6 15.93 30.76 -23.39
N GLU A 7 15.38 30.41 -24.55
CA GLU A 7 13.95 30.13 -24.69
C GLU A 7 13.60 28.74 -24.15
N ARG A 8 14.46 27.73 -24.42
CA ARG A 8 14.32 26.37 -23.88
C ARG A 8 14.40 26.31 -22.36
N GLU A 9 15.30 27.09 -21.75
CA GLU A 9 15.43 27.17 -20.29
C GLU A 9 14.18 27.78 -19.63
N ARG A 10 13.59 28.81 -20.24
CA ARG A 10 12.34 29.42 -19.76
C ARG A 10 11.15 28.47 -19.90
N GLU A 11 11.04 27.77 -21.02
CA GLU A 11 9.99 26.77 -21.25
C GLU A 11 10.11 25.61 -20.24
N GLN A 12 11.34 25.16 -19.97
CA GLN A 12 11.60 24.12 -18.98
C GLN A 12 11.27 24.58 -17.55
N ALA A 13 11.68 25.78 -17.16
CA ALA A 13 11.33 26.36 -15.86
C ALA A 13 9.81 26.54 -15.69
N GLN A 14 9.11 26.95 -16.76
CA GLN A 14 7.66 27.08 -16.76
C GLN A 14 6.96 25.72 -16.64
N ARG A 15 7.44 24.69 -17.34
CA ARG A 15 6.97 23.30 -17.20
C ARG A 15 7.18 22.75 -15.80
N ASP A 16 8.34 23.03 -15.21
CA ASP A 16 8.68 22.59 -13.86
C ASP A 16 7.82 23.30 -12.81
N GLN A 17 7.54 24.60 -12.99
CA GLN A 17 6.58 25.33 -12.14
C GLN A 17 5.16 24.76 -12.23
N ILE A 18 4.67 24.48 -13.45
CA ILE A 18 3.34 23.87 -13.65
C ILE A 18 3.29 22.49 -12.98
N ARG A 19 4.34 21.67 -13.16
CA ARG A 19 4.44 20.35 -12.53
C ARG A 19 4.47 20.47 -11.00
N ALA A 20 5.19 21.44 -10.44
CA ALA A 20 5.25 21.68 -8.99
C ALA A 20 3.90 22.16 -8.43
N GLN A 21 3.16 22.99 -9.16
CA GLN A 21 1.79 23.38 -8.78
C GLN A 21 0.84 22.17 -8.83
N GLN A 22 0.88 21.37 -9.90
CA GLN A 22 0.09 20.13 -10.01
C GLN A 22 0.46 19.09 -8.95
N ALA A 23 1.72 19.04 -8.51
CA ALA A 23 2.19 18.16 -7.45
C ALA A 23 1.52 18.44 -6.10
N ARG A 24 1.12 19.70 -5.84
CA ARG A 24 0.51 20.13 -4.58
C ARG A 24 -0.98 19.81 -4.49
N VAL A 25 -1.65 19.59 -5.62
CA VAL A 25 -3.09 19.32 -5.64
C VAL A 25 -3.30 17.82 -5.49
N GLU A 26 -3.62 17.38 -4.28
CA GLU A 26 -4.11 16.03 -4.03
C GLU A 26 -5.55 15.92 -4.54
N THR A 27 -5.80 14.92 -5.39
CA THR A 27 -7.14 14.65 -5.93
C THR A 27 -7.52 13.20 -5.66
N VAL A 28 -8.79 12.97 -5.32
CA VAL A 28 -9.31 11.59 -5.19
C VAL A 28 -9.79 11.14 -6.56
N GLU A 29 -9.35 9.97 -7.01
CA GLU A 29 -9.85 9.37 -8.25
C GLU A 29 -11.21 8.71 -8.01
N LYS A 30 -12.20 9.05 -8.84
CA LYS A 30 -13.62 8.73 -8.67
C LYS A 30 -13.90 7.22 -8.59
N TYR A 31 -13.26 6.41 -9.42
CA TYR A 31 -13.53 4.99 -9.55
C TYR A 31 -12.75 4.14 -8.53
N SER A 32 -11.45 4.39 -8.40
CA SER A 32 -10.53 3.69 -7.50
C SER A 32 -10.46 4.26 -6.09
N GLY A 33 -10.99 5.46 -5.83
CA GLY A 33 -10.90 6.11 -4.51
C GLY A 33 -9.48 6.41 -4.04
N LEU A 34 -8.47 6.21 -4.89
CA LEU A 34 -7.07 6.46 -4.55
C LEU A 34 -6.79 7.97 -4.56
N ARG A 35 -6.05 8.44 -3.55
CA ARG A 35 -5.54 9.82 -3.52
C ARG A 35 -4.31 9.94 -4.41
N ILE A 36 -4.43 10.76 -5.44
CA ILE A 36 -3.40 10.98 -6.46
C ILE A 36 -2.72 12.32 -6.20
N LYS A 37 -1.39 12.28 -6.09
CA LYS A 37 -0.48 13.43 -6.24
C LYS A 37 0.30 13.28 -7.55
N ASN A 38 0.89 14.36 -8.06
CA ASN A 38 1.63 14.36 -9.33
C ASN A 38 0.82 13.69 -10.45
N ARG A 39 -0.46 14.07 -10.58
CA ARG A 39 -1.37 13.48 -11.55
C ARG A 39 -0.82 13.68 -12.96
N VAL A 40 -0.74 12.60 -13.73
CA VAL A 40 -0.26 12.63 -15.13
C VAL A 40 -1.39 12.61 -16.15
N VAL A 41 -2.58 12.17 -15.75
CA VAL A 41 -3.78 12.17 -16.60
C VAL A 41 -4.92 12.92 -15.89
N ALA A 42 -5.47 13.93 -16.55
CA ALA A 42 -6.57 14.73 -16.03
C ALA A 42 -7.78 13.86 -15.65
N GLY A 43 -8.49 14.24 -14.58
CA GLY A 43 -9.63 13.47 -14.05
C GLY A 43 -10.66 13.14 -15.11
N MET A 44 -11.08 14.14 -15.90
CA MET A 44 -12.03 13.97 -17.01
C MET A 44 -11.60 12.94 -18.06
N VAL A 45 -10.29 12.81 -18.32
CA VAL A 45 -9.78 11.81 -19.29
C VAL A 45 -9.85 10.40 -18.69
N VAL A 46 -9.66 10.27 -17.38
CA VAL A 46 -9.90 8.99 -16.68
C VAL A 46 -11.37 8.62 -16.75
N GLU A 47 -12.25 9.58 -16.48
CA GLU A 47 -13.71 9.37 -16.53
C GLU A 47 -14.18 8.98 -17.93
N ASP A 48 -13.74 9.68 -18.97
CA ASP A 48 -14.04 9.36 -20.36
C ASP A 48 -13.54 7.95 -20.73
N ARG A 49 -12.30 7.61 -20.37
CA ARG A 49 -11.73 6.27 -20.64
C ARG A 49 -12.46 5.15 -19.91
N PHE A 50 -12.99 5.41 -18.72
CA PHE A 50 -13.71 4.42 -17.92
C PHE A 50 -15.22 4.41 -18.18
N ALA A 51 -15.77 5.39 -18.92
CA ALA A 51 -17.20 5.50 -19.16
C ALA A 51 -17.80 4.24 -19.81
N ASP A 52 -17.07 3.65 -20.77
CA ASP A 52 -17.51 2.46 -21.50
C ASP A 52 -16.98 1.14 -20.91
N LEU A 53 -16.36 1.19 -19.73
CA LEU A 53 -15.70 0.04 -19.10
C LEU A 53 -16.36 -0.33 -17.80
N ARG A 54 -16.48 -1.64 -17.55
CA ARG A 54 -16.85 -2.12 -16.21
C ARG A 54 -15.64 -2.01 -15.28
N PHE A 55 -15.64 -1.00 -14.40
CA PHE A 55 -14.59 -0.85 -13.40
C PHE A 55 -14.76 -1.87 -12.26
N HIS A 56 -13.73 -2.69 -12.02
CA HIS A 56 -13.66 -3.63 -10.91
C HIS A 56 -12.68 -3.15 -9.86
N ARG A 57 -13.09 -3.15 -8.58
CA ARG A 57 -12.14 -3.05 -7.47
C ARG A 57 -11.24 -4.28 -7.45
N LEU A 58 -10.00 -4.14 -6.96
CA LEU A 58 -9.07 -5.28 -6.90
C LEU A 58 -9.62 -6.45 -6.10
N LYS A 59 -10.34 -6.18 -5.01
CA LYS A 59 -11.02 -7.22 -4.21
C LYS A 59 -12.13 -7.98 -4.98
N ASP A 60 -12.74 -7.35 -5.97
CA ASP A 60 -13.89 -7.87 -6.71
C ASP A 60 -13.49 -8.43 -8.09
N LEU A 61 -12.21 -8.30 -8.48
CA LEU A 61 -11.71 -8.80 -9.75
C LEU A 61 -11.67 -10.34 -9.73
N ARG A 62 -12.14 -10.96 -10.82
CA ARG A 62 -12.20 -12.41 -11.02
C ARG A 62 -11.73 -12.76 -12.43
N HIS A 63 -11.19 -13.95 -12.64
CA HIS A 63 -10.76 -14.38 -13.98
C HIS A 63 -11.94 -14.57 -14.95
N THR A 64 -13.16 -14.74 -14.42
CA THR A 64 -14.42 -14.92 -15.16
C THR A 64 -15.05 -13.61 -15.63
N VAL A 65 -14.37 -12.47 -15.49
CA VAL A 65 -14.88 -11.19 -15.98
C VAL A 65 -15.05 -11.27 -17.50
N THR A 66 -16.25 -10.91 -17.96
CA THR A 66 -16.63 -10.86 -19.38
C THR A 66 -16.84 -9.43 -19.83
N GLY A 67 -16.69 -9.19 -21.14
CA GLY A 67 -16.79 -7.85 -21.71
C GLY A 67 -15.58 -6.98 -21.41
N ARG A 68 -15.72 -5.68 -21.68
CA ARG A 68 -14.66 -4.69 -21.46
C ARG A 68 -14.60 -4.27 -20.00
N TRP A 69 -13.41 -4.23 -19.43
CA TRP A 69 -13.21 -4.01 -18.01
C TRP A 69 -11.96 -3.18 -17.72
N ALA A 70 -11.97 -2.54 -16.56
CA ALA A 70 -10.83 -1.80 -16.03
C ALA A 70 -10.64 -2.05 -14.54
N THR A 71 -9.42 -1.87 -14.08
CA THR A 71 -9.11 -1.70 -12.67
C THR A 71 -7.97 -0.71 -12.50
N ALA A 72 -7.71 -0.29 -11.26
CA ALA A 72 -6.58 0.56 -10.93
C ALA A 72 -6.01 0.20 -9.56
N GLY A 73 -4.70 0.39 -9.41
CA GLY A 73 -3.99 0.09 -8.19
C GLY A 73 -2.63 0.79 -8.12
N VAL A 74 -2.08 0.83 -6.92
CA VAL A 74 -0.76 1.35 -6.61
C VAL A 74 0.27 0.25 -6.79
N LEU A 75 1.36 0.51 -7.51
CA LEU A 75 2.51 -0.37 -7.62
C LEU A 75 3.21 -0.49 -6.27
N VAL A 76 3.04 -1.61 -5.58
CA VAL A 76 3.61 -1.83 -4.23
C VAL A 76 4.87 -2.67 -4.23
N GLU A 77 5.03 -3.54 -5.22
CA GLU A 77 6.22 -4.37 -5.40
C GLU A 77 6.48 -4.59 -6.88
N LYS A 78 7.75 -4.68 -7.27
CA LYS A 78 8.15 -5.07 -8.62
C LYS A 78 9.29 -6.08 -8.59
N SER A 79 9.28 -6.99 -9.55
CA SER A 79 10.39 -7.91 -9.79
C SER A 79 10.66 -8.09 -11.28
N LEU A 80 11.93 -8.21 -11.63
CA LEU A 80 12.38 -8.55 -12.97
C LEU A 80 12.61 -10.05 -13.05
N LYS A 81 12.15 -10.66 -14.13
CA LYS A 81 12.22 -12.10 -14.36
C LYS A 81 12.63 -12.36 -15.80
N SER A 82 13.17 -13.55 -16.02
CA SER A 82 13.51 -14.03 -17.37
C SER A 82 12.49 -15.10 -17.77
N SER A 83 11.97 -14.98 -18.98
CA SER A 83 11.11 -15.99 -19.60
C SER A 83 11.92 -17.19 -20.06
N SER A 84 11.26 -18.34 -20.22
CA SER A 84 11.84 -19.54 -20.85
C SER A 84 12.38 -19.28 -22.25
N ASN A 85 11.81 -18.27 -22.94
CA ASN A 85 12.16 -17.92 -24.32
C ASN A 85 13.29 -16.87 -24.38
N GLY A 86 14.00 -16.64 -23.27
CA GLY A 86 15.14 -15.69 -23.19
C GLY A 86 14.76 -14.22 -23.02
N GLY A 87 13.50 -13.83 -23.25
CA GLY A 87 13.03 -12.46 -23.05
C GLY A 87 12.80 -12.09 -21.57
N GLY A 88 13.24 -10.89 -21.16
CA GLY A 88 12.93 -10.32 -19.85
C GLY A 88 11.45 -9.93 -19.72
N TYR A 89 10.88 -10.07 -18.53
CA TYR A 89 9.54 -9.60 -18.20
C TYR A 89 9.50 -9.01 -16.78
N SER A 90 8.51 -8.17 -16.50
CA SER A 90 8.28 -7.63 -15.15
C SER A 90 7.06 -8.26 -14.52
N VAL A 91 7.15 -8.52 -13.23
CA VAL A 91 5.99 -8.86 -12.39
C VAL A 91 5.78 -7.71 -11.42
N TRP A 92 4.63 -7.08 -11.52
CA TRP A 92 4.19 -6.02 -10.65
C TRP A 92 3.12 -6.53 -9.71
N LYS A 93 3.16 -6.07 -8.46
CA LYS A 93 2.07 -6.24 -7.52
C LYS A 93 1.37 -4.90 -7.38
N LEU A 94 0.08 -4.87 -7.72
CA LEU A 94 -0.76 -3.69 -7.57
C LEU A 94 -1.69 -3.88 -6.37
N SER A 95 -1.80 -2.87 -5.51
CA SER A 95 -2.70 -2.84 -4.36
C SER A 95 -3.65 -1.65 -4.42
N ASP A 96 -4.86 -1.81 -3.89
CA ASP A 96 -5.82 -0.69 -3.77
C ASP A 96 -5.58 0.12 -2.48
N LEU A 97 -4.57 -0.25 -1.67
CA LEU A 97 -4.27 0.32 -0.35
C LEU A 97 -5.50 0.35 0.59
N GLY A 98 -6.49 -0.50 0.32
CA GLY A 98 -7.67 -0.68 1.14
C GLY A 98 -7.36 -1.44 2.42
N ARG A 99 -8.35 -1.51 3.32
CA ARG A 99 -8.24 -2.26 4.58
C ARG A 99 -8.05 -3.76 4.38
N ASP A 100 -8.57 -4.29 3.27
CA ASP A 100 -8.51 -5.71 2.91
C ASP A 100 -7.15 -6.12 2.31
N ASP A 101 -6.24 -5.16 2.16
CA ASP A 101 -4.92 -5.33 1.53
C ASP A 101 -4.98 -6.06 0.18
N ALA A 102 -6.03 -5.77 -0.60
CA ALA A 102 -6.29 -6.47 -1.84
C ALA A 102 -5.19 -6.17 -2.86
N CYS A 103 -4.57 -7.23 -3.38
CA CYS A 103 -3.50 -7.14 -4.34
C CYS A 103 -3.76 -8.02 -5.55
N ILE A 104 -3.24 -7.62 -6.71
CA ILE A 104 -3.17 -8.46 -7.90
C ILE A 104 -1.76 -8.45 -8.47
N SER A 105 -1.38 -9.56 -9.09
CA SER A 105 -0.13 -9.67 -9.85
C SER A 105 -0.38 -9.29 -11.32
N VAL A 106 0.42 -8.38 -11.86
CA VAL A 106 0.40 -7.93 -13.26
C VAL A 106 1.72 -8.29 -13.93
N PHE A 107 1.64 -9.13 -14.95
CA PHE A 107 2.77 -9.57 -15.75
C PHE A 107 2.89 -8.69 -16.99
N LEU A 108 4.02 -8.01 -17.11
CA LEU A 108 4.35 -7.15 -18.25
C LEU A 108 5.32 -7.88 -19.16
N PHE A 109 4.91 -8.10 -20.40
CA PHE A 109 5.71 -8.72 -21.45
C PHE A 109 5.97 -7.72 -22.58
N GLY A 110 6.94 -8.02 -23.44
CA GLY A 110 7.18 -7.27 -24.67
C GLY A 110 7.32 -5.77 -24.44
N GLN A 111 6.53 -4.98 -25.16
CA GLN A 111 6.61 -3.52 -25.11
C GLN A 111 6.19 -2.97 -23.74
N ALA A 112 5.18 -3.57 -23.11
CA ALA A 112 4.73 -3.14 -21.79
C ALA A 112 5.84 -3.26 -20.74
N HIS A 113 6.69 -4.30 -20.84
CA HIS A 113 7.89 -4.43 -20.01
C HIS A 113 8.91 -3.34 -20.33
N THR A 114 9.31 -3.23 -21.59
CA THR A 114 10.37 -2.29 -22.04
C THR A 114 10.08 -0.85 -21.62
N ASP A 115 8.83 -0.41 -21.74
CA ASP A 115 8.45 0.97 -21.45
C ASP A 115 8.34 1.26 -19.95
N ASN A 116 7.89 0.30 -19.15
CA ASN A 116 7.42 0.58 -17.81
C ASN A 116 8.29 -0.01 -16.70
N TRP A 117 9.19 -0.97 -16.95
CA TRP A 117 9.90 -1.72 -15.88
C TRP A 117 10.65 -0.86 -14.84
N ARG A 118 11.07 0.35 -15.22
CA ARG A 118 11.79 1.30 -14.36
C ARG A 118 10.90 2.10 -13.42
N GLU A 119 9.58 2.06 -13.62
CA GLU A 119 8.63 2.87 -12.86
C GLU A 119 8.75 2.60 -11.36
N PRO A 120 8.78 3.66 -10.52
CA PRO A 120 8.98 3.52 -9.10
C PRO A 120 7.70 3.00 -8.42
N GLU A 121 7.89 2.33 -7.30
CA GLU A 121 6.81 1.94 -6.41
C GLU A 121 6.09 3.18 -5.85
N GLY A 122 4.81 3.04 -5.54
CA GLY A 122 3.92 4.14 -5.17
C GLY A 122 3.28 4.86 -6.35
N THR A 123 3.60 4.49 -7.59
CA THR A 123 2.90 4.97 -8.78
C THR A 123 1.54 4.29 -8.92
N ILE A 124 0.55 5.02 -9.42
CA ILE A 124 -0.80 4.52 -9.64
C ILE A 124 -0.93 4.15 -11.11
N TRP A 125 -1.43 2.95 -11.36
CA TRP A 125 -1.62 2.38 -12.70
C TRP A 125 -3.04 1.89 -12.88
N SER A 126 -3.56 2.10 -14.08
CA SER A 126 -4.78 1.44 -14.54
C SER A 126 -4.41 0.29 -15.48
N VAL A 127 -5.14 -0.81 -15.33
CA VAL A 127 -5.09 -1.98 -16.19
C VAL A 127 -6.46 -2.10 -16.86
N VAL A 128 -6.47 -2.22 -18.19
CA VAL A 128 -7.68 -2.25 -19.01
C VAL A 128 -7.61 -3.44 -19.96
N ASP A 129 -8.71 -4.19 -20.07
CA ASP A 129 -8.89 -5.28 -21.03
C ASP A 129 -7.70 -6.27 -21.10
N ALA A 130 -6.97 -6.43 -19.98
CA ALA A 130 -5.81 -7.31 -19.90
C ALA A 130 -6.24 -8.78 -19.88
N ARG A 131 -5.33 -9.68 -20.27
CA ARG A 131 -5.62 -11.11 -20.18
C ARG A 131 -5.58 -11.55 -18.72
N LEU A 132 -6.72 -11.95 -18.17
CA LEU A 132 -6.80 -12.51 -16.83
C LEU A 132 -6.49 -14.00 -16.85
N ASN A 133 -5.58 -14.43 -15.97
CA ASN A 133 -5.27 -15.83 -15.73
C ASN A 133 -5.77 -16.20 -14.34
N GLU A 134 -6.27 -17.43 -14.22
CA GLU A 134 -6.69 -17.98 -12.94
C GLU A 134 -5.54 -17.96 -11.92
N SER A 135 -5.89 -17.76 -10.65
CA SER A 135 -4.92 -17.75 -9.57
C SER A 135 -4.26 -19.12 -9.46
N ARG A 136 -2.93 -19.18 -9.55
CA ARG A 136 -2.16 -20.42 -9.34
C ARG A 136 -1.87 -20.73 -7.86
N GLY A 137 -2.53 -20.02 -6.93
CA GLY A 137 -2.38 -20.24 -5.49
C GLY A 137 -3.04 -19.16 -4.63
N ASP A 138 -2.76 -19.19 -3.33
CA ASP A 138 -3.40 -18.29 -2.35
C ASP A 138 -2.64 -16.97 -2.09
N ARG A 139 -1.50 -16.75 -2.77
CA ARG A 139 -0.61 -15.59 -2.50
C ARG A 139 -1.30 -14.23 -2.64
N ASP A 140 -2.28 -14.13 -3.55
CA ASP A 140 -3.06 -12.93 -3.79
C ASP A 140 -4.52 -13.09 -3.30
N GLY A 141 -4.77 -14.01 -2.36
CA GLY A 141 -6.12 -14.31 -1.83
C GLY A 141 -7.07 -14.83 -2.91
N GLY A 142 -6.57 -15.72 -3.78
CA GLY A 142 -7.34 -16.31 -4.88
C GLY A 142 -7.66 -15.37 -6.06
N ARG A 143 -7.14 -14.14 -6.06
CA ARG A 143 -7.38 -13.15 -7.12
C ARG A 143 -6.65 -13.52 -8.41
N PRO A 144 -7.22 -13.20 -9.59
CA PRO A 144 -6.56 -13.48 -10.85
C PRO A 144 -5.28 -12.67 -11.02
N SER A 145 -4.41 -13.14 -11.90
CA SER A 145 -3.29 -12.34 -12.41
C SER A 145 -3.63 -11.75 -13.77
N ALA A 146 -3.13 -10.56 -14.06
CA ALA A 146 -3.30 -9.91 -15.36
C ALA A 146 -2.01 -10.04 -16.17
N ALA A 147 -2.11 -10.26 -17.48
CA ALA A 147 -0.99 -10.24 -18.42
C ALA A 147 -1.19 -9.15 -19.47
N VAL A 148 -0.16 -8.33 -19.68
CA VAL A 148 -0.14 -7.21 -20.62
C VAL A 148 1.10 -7.34 -21.50
N ASP A 149 0.93 -7.30 -22.83
CA ASP A 149 2.03 -7.43 -23.81
C ASP A 149 2.45 -6.09 -24.44
N GLY A 150 1.63 -5.04 -24.27
CA GLY A 150 1.87 -3.70 -24.79
C GLY A 150 1.42 -3.48 -26.24
N LYS A 151 0.62 -4.39 -26.82
CA LYS A 151 0.01 -4.17 -28.15
C LYS A 151 -0.99 -3.02 -28.16
N ASP A 152 -1.77 -2.90 -27.09
CA ASP A 152 -2.65 -1.76 -26.88
C ASP A 152 -2.05 -0.84 -25.81
N PRO A 153 -1.66 0.40 -26.13
CA PRO A 153 -1.17 1.36 -25.14
C PRO A 153 -2.23 1.77 -24.12
N ARG A 154 -3.51 1.47 -24.36
CA ARG A 154 -4.59 1.67 -23.38
C ARG A 154 -4.66 0.57 -22.33
N ALA A 155 -4.05 -0.59 -22.57
CA ALA A 155 -4.14 -1.73 -21.66
C ALA A 155 -3.42 -1.51 -20.32
N LEU A 156 -2.41 -0.64 -20.30
CA LEU A 156 -1.69 -0.25 -19.10
C LEU A 156 -1.24 1.20 -19.18
N TRP A 157 -1.67 2.03 -18.24
CA TRP A 157 -1.33 3.45 -18.24
C TRP A 157 -1.26 4.04 -16.84
N LYS A 158 -0.39 5.03 -16.67
CA LYS A 158 -0.09 5.68 -15.39
C LYS A 158 -1.11 6.78 -15.10
N LEU A 159 -1.59 6.85 -13.85
CA LEU A 159 -2.50 7.90 -13.38
C LEU A 159 -1.76 9.01 -12.61
N GLY A 160 -0.71 8.64 -11.88
CA GLY A 160 0.08 9.56 -11.06
C GLY A 160 0.85 8.83 -9.97
N THR A 161 1.01 9.46 -8.81
CA THR A 161 1.62 8.87 -7.62
C THR A 161 0.60 8.84 -6.49
N SER A 162 0.61 7.79 -5.67
CA SER A 162 -0.24 7.71 -4.49
C SER A 162 0.25 8.66 -3.40
N ALA A 163 -0.65 9.45 -2.83
CA ALA A 163 -0.38 10.25 -1.64
C ALA A 163 -0.21 9.35 -0.39
N ASP A 164 -0.87 8.19 -0.40
CA ASP A 164 -1.04 7.31 0.75
C ASP A 164 -0.02 6.17 0.83
N PHE A 165 0.71 5.90 -0.25
CA PHE A 165 1.67 4.81 -0.28
C PHE A 165 2.83 5.03 0.70
N GLY A 166 3.08 4.04 1.54
CA GLY A 166 4.23 4.00 2.43
C GLY A 166 4.82 2.60 2.59
N ARG A 167 5.98 2.54 3.26
CA ARG A 167 6.57 1.32 3.79
C ARG A 167 6.35 1.25 5.29
N CYS A 168 6.12 0.06 5.80
CA CYS A 168 5.93 -0.19 7.22
C CYS A 168 7.15 0.28 8.02
N ARG A 169 6.91 1.00 9.13
CA ARG A 169 7.97 1.45 10.06
C ARG A 169 8.48 0.38 11.03
N GLY A 170 7.97 -0.84 10.94
CA GLY A 170 8.40 -1.94 11.79
C GLY A 170 9.79 -2.46 11.41
N VAL A 171 10.42 -3.15 12.35
CA VAL A 171 11.71 -3.81 12.17
C VAL A 171 11.48 -5.32 12.16
N ARG A 172 12.01 -5.99 11.14
CA ARG A 172 11.95 -7.44 11.00
C ARG A 172 12.86 -8.12 12.03
N ARG A 173 12.70 -9.44 12.18
CA ARG A 173 13.51 -10.23 13.14
C ARG A 173 15.01 -10.24 12.81
N ASP A 174 15.37 -10.01 11.55
CA ASP A 174 16.75 -9.90 11.07
C ASP A 174 17.38 -8.52 11.35
N GLY A 175 16.64 -7.59 11.98
CA GLY A 175 17.09 -6.23 12.26
C GLY A 175 16.89 -5.24 11.10
N ASN A 176 16.44 -5.71 9.93
CA ASN A 176 16.21 -4.85 8.77
C ASN A 176 14.83 -4.17 8.82
N ASN A 177 14.70 -3.03 8.15
CA ASN A 177 13.40 -2.36 7.99
C ASN A 177 12.39 -3.26 7.26
N CYS A 178 11.14 -3.21 7.71
CA CYS A 178 10.06 -3.92 7.05
C CYS A 178 9.80 -3.34 5.65
N THR A 179 9.75 -4.19 4.63
CA THR A 179 9.45 -3.77 3.26
C THR A 179 7.97 -3.88 2.90
N MET A 180 7.08 -4.26 3.83
CA MET A 180 5.65 -4.34 3.54
C MET A 180 5.09 -2.95 3.23
N HIS A 181 4.22 -2.85 2.24
CA HIS A 181 3.50 -1.61 1.95
C HIS A 181 2.46 -1.32 3.03
N VAL A 182 2.15 -0.05 3.21
CA VAL A 182 1.11 0.44 4.12
C VAL A 182 0.37 1.60 3.48
N ASN A 183 -0.89 1.79 3.87
CA ASN A 183 -1.61 3.02 3.65
C ASN A 183 -1.31 3.98 4.81
N ARG A 184 -0.53 5.03 4.55
CA ARG A 184 -0.12 6.04 5.54
C ARG A 184 -1.28 6.79 6.17
N SER A 185 -2.43 6.89 5.48
CA SER A 185 -3.63 7.52 6.06
C SER A 185 -4.37 6.61 7.04
N LEU A 186 -4.12 5.30 7.00
CA LEU A 186 -4.72 4.32 7.89
C LEU A 186 -3.79 3.91 9.03
N GLY A 187 -2.48 3.88 8.79
CA GLY A 187 -1.49 3.57 9.81
C GLY A 187 -0.07 3.44 9.27
N GLU A 188 0.91 3.42 10.18
CA GLU A 188 2.33 3.37 9.85
C GLU A 188 2.93 1.95 9.85
N TYR A 189 2.14 0.96 10.30
CA TYR A 189 2.56 -0.43 10.46
C TYR A 189 1.70 -1.38 9.62
N CYS A 190 2.31 -2.41 9.04
CA CYS A 190 1.59 -3.48 8.34
C CYS A 190 0.80 -4.34 9.33
N SER A 191 -0.14 -5.16 8.83
CA SER A 191 -1.01 -6.02 9.64
C SER A 191 -0.24 -6.88 10.66
N TYR A 192 0.92 -7.42 10.25
CA TYR A 192 1.80 -8.18 11.14
C TYR A 192 2.36 -7.32 12.29
N HIS A 193 2.98 -6.18 11.99
CA HIS A 193 3.57 -5.33 13.02
C HIS A 193 2.54 -4.62 13.89
N ALA A 194 1.39 -4.24 13.33
CA ALA A 194 0.26 -3.70 14.08
C ALA A 194 -0.27 -4.73 15.09
N SER A 195 -0.46 -5.98 14.65
CA SER A 195 -0.88 -7.08 15.53
C SER A 195 0.17 -7.40 16.59
N ALA A 196 1.46 -7.36 16.24
CA ALA A 196 2.56 -7.58 17.17
C ALA A 196 2.62 -6.49 18.25
N ALA A 197 2.44 -5.22 17.87
CA ALA A 197 2.38 -4.10 18.80
C ALA A 197 1.20 -4.25 19.77
N LEU A 198 0.00 -4.55 19.26
CA LEU A 198 -1.18 -4.77 20.11
C LEU A 198 -0.98 -5.93 21.12
N ARG A 199 -0.35 -7.03 20.67
CA ARG A 199 0.01 -8.15 21.55
C ARG A 199 1.05 -7.75 22.61
N ALA A 200 1.97 -6.85 22.30
CA ALA A 200 2.94 -6.35 23.26
C ALA A 200 2.25 -5.44 24.31
N PHE A 201 1.42 -4.49 23.87
CA PHE A 201 0.67 -3.60 24.77
C PHE A 201 -0.24 -4.36 25.74
N THR A 202 -1.00 -5.35 25.24
CA THR A 202 -1.89 -6.17 26.08
C THR A 202 -1.16 -7.07 27.08
N ARG A 203 0.10 -7.43 26.80
CA ARG A 203 0.95 -8.17 27.75
C ARG A 203 1.57 -7.26 28.80
N SER A 204 1.99 -6.05 28.43
CA SER A 204 2.54 -5.08 29.38
C SER A 204 1.49 -4.58 30.38
N ASP A 205 0.24 -4.39 29.96
CA ASP A 205 -0.84 -3.95 30.85
C ASP A 205 -1.19 -5.00 31.91
N ARG A 206 -1.15 -6.29 31.52
CA ARG A 206 -1.32 -7.41 32.48
C ARG A 206 -0.18 -7.52 33.50
N MET A 207 1.00 -6.99 33.20
CA MET A 207 2.12 -6.94 34.14
C MET A 207 2.02 -5.76 35.13
N ASN A 208 1.09 -4.81 34.93
CA ASN A 208 0.90 -3.66 35.81
C ASN A 208 -0.38 -3.71 36.69
N VAL A 209 -1.21 -4.75 36.54
CA VAL A 209 -2.39 -5.03 37.40
C VAL A 209 -2.20 -6.32 38.20
N GLY A 210 -0.95 -6.68 38.51
CA GLY A 210 -0.68 -7.56 39.63
C GLY A 210 -0.80 -6.75 40.91
N VAL A 211 -1.76 -7.09 41.78
CA VAL A 211 -1.91 -6.57 43.15
C VAL A 211 -0.52 -6.27 43.71
N ARG A 212 -0.20 -4.99 43.91
CA ARG A 212 1.02 -4.60 44.62
C ARG A 212 1.00 -5.34 45.95
N ARG A 213 1.77 -6.42 46.10
CA ARG A 213 2.07 -6.95 47.43
C ARG A 213 2.72 -5.78 48.17
N ALA A 214 2.13 -5.39 49.29
CA ALA A 214 2.64 -4.32 50.12
C ALA A 214 4.15 -4.53 50.32
N PRO A 215 4.98 -3.49 50.16
CA PRO A 215 6.42 -3.61 50.38
C PRO A 215 6.66 -4.19 51.77
N LYS A 216 7.38 -5.31 51.84
CA LYS A 216 7.79 -5.91 53.11
C LYS A 216 8.89 -5.03 53.68
N PHE A 217 8.58 -4.30 54.76
CA PHE A 217 9.58 -3.60 55.55
C PHE A 217 10.17 -4.58 56.57
N THR A 218 11.49 -4.68 56.57
CA THR A 218 12.25 -5.37 57.62
C THR A 218 12.73 -4.36 58.63
N VAL A 219 12.28 -4.48 59.87
CA VAL A 219 12.82 -3.74 61.02
C VAL A 219 13.39 -4.77 61.99
N ASN A 220 14.66 -4.61 62.37
CA ASN A 220 15.38 -5.46 63.33
C ASN A 220 15.28 -6.98 63.06
N GLY A 221 15.53 -7.39 61.81
CA GLY A 221 15.71 -8.81 61.46
C GLY A 221 14.46 -9.68 61.49
N LYS A 222 13.27 -9.13 61.76
CA LYS A 222 11.99 -9.85 61.70
C LYS A 222 11.06 -9.23 60.66
N THR A 223 10.51 -10.06 59.78
CA THR A 223 9.55 -9.64 58.75
C THR A 223 8.16 -9.57 59.38
N VAL A 224 7.54 -8.39 59.43
CA VAL A 224 6.18 -8.22 59.97
C VAL A 224 5.20 -8.05 58.80
N MET A 225 4.18 -8.91 58.72
CA MET A 225 3.10 -8.82 57.73
C MET A 225 2.00 -7.95 58.33
N GLY A 226 1.71 -6.80 57.70
CA GLY A 226 0.69 -5.87 58.19
C GLY A 226 -0.70 -6.51 58.14
N THR A 227 -1.23 -6.89 59.29
CA THR A 227 -2.64 -7.26 59.46
C THR A 227 -3.47 -5.98 59.58
N ARG A 228 -4.45 -5.82 58.69
CA ARG A 228 -5.52 -4.81 58.83
C ARG A 228 -6.38 -5.19 60.05
N GLY A 229 -6.31 -4.41 61.13
CA GLY A 229 -7.44 -4.26 62.05
C GLY A 229 -8.54 -3.42 61.38
N GLY A 230 -9.83 -3.52 61.67
CA GLY A 230 -10.60 -4.22 62.70
C GLY A 230 -11.89 -3.41 62.90
N ASN A 231 -13.03 -4.06 63.14
CA ASN A 231 -14.11 -3.66 64.09
C ASN A 231 -15.52 -4.10 63.64
N GLY A 232 -16.22 -4.76 64.56
CA GLY A 232 -17.67 -4.94 64.47
C GLY A 232 -18.26 -6.08 65.29
N ALA A 233 -18.05 -6.10 66.61
CA ALA A 233 -18.97 -6.77 67.55
C ALA A 233 -18.67 -6.33 68.99
N THR A 234 -19.64 -5.67 69.64
CA THR A 234 -19.72 -5.52 71.10
C THR A 234 -20.94 -6.26 71.64
N PRO A 235 -20.93 -6.70 72.90
CA PRO A 235 -21.78 -7.78 73.40
C PRO A 235 -22.94 -7.30 74.28
N SER A 236 -24.01 -8.12 74.33
CA SER A 236 -24.75 -8.63 75.50
C SER A 236 -25.95 -9.43 75.00
#